data_AF-A0A3D8JTF7-F1
#
_entry.id   AF-A0A3D8JTF7-F1
#
_cell.length_a   1.000
_cell.length_b   1.000
_cell.length_c   1.000
_cell.angle_alpha   90.00
_cell.angle_beta   90.00
_cell.angle_gamma   90.00
#
_symmetry.space_group_name_H-M   'P 1'
#
loop_
_entity.id
_entity.type
_entity.pdbx_description
1 polymer ?
#
loop_
_entity_poly.entity_id
_entity_poly.type
_entity_poly.pdbx_seq_one_letter_code
_entity_poly.pdbx_strand_id
1 'polypeptide(L)'
;MAGADANWARARPRALIRALAVNATGFSLSSVSSISSSSAPEHACRPGCGACCIAPSITSPIPGMPNGKPAGVRCIQLSDENRCLIFGLPERPSCCAGLSPSLEMCGSSRTDALLWLTQLEIDTLP
;
A
#
# COMPACT_ATOMS: atom_id res chain seq x y z
N MET A 1 17.15 -23.98 -13.28
CA MET A 1 16.61 -24.64 -12.06
C MET A 1 16.80 -23.68 -10.90
N ALA A 2 15.81 -23.18 -10.16
CA ALA A 2 14.40 -23.56 -10.01
C ALA A 2 13.45 -22.44 -10.50
N GLY A 3 12.31 -22.86 -11.03
CA GLY A 3 11.27 -21.98 -11.55
C GLY A 3 10.65 -21.12 -10.47
N ALA A 4 10.67 -19.81 -10.68
CA ALA A 4 9.70 -18.90 -10.08
C ALA A 4 8.44 -18.99 -10.97
N ASP A 5 7.60 -19.98 -10.68
CA ASP A 5 6.35 -20.19 -11.39
C ASP A 5 5.49 -18.93 -11.34
N ALA A 6 5.21 -18.42 -12.55
CA ALA A 6 4.44 -17.22 -12.85
C ALA A 6 2.96 -17.34 -12.41
N ASN A 7 2.70 -17.29 -11.10
CA ASN A 7 1.35 -17.39 -10.55
C ASN A 7 0.99 -16.35 -9.47
N TRP A 8 1.78 -15.28 -9.31
CA TRP A 8 1.42 -14.19 -8.37
C TRP A 8 0.33 -13.26 -8.93
N ALA A 9 0.24 -13.12 -10.25
CA ALA A 9 -0.74 -12.24 -10.92
C ALA A 9 -2.17 -12.82 -11.03
N ARG A 10 -2.43 -14.02 -10.48
CA ARG A 10 -3.73 -14.74 -10.61
C ARG A 10 -4.67 -14.60 -9.41
N ALA A 11 -4.32 -13.84 -8.37
CA ALA A 11 -5.26 -13.45 -7.32
C ALA A 11 -5.98 -12.10 -7.62
N ARG A 12 -6.29 -11.86 -8.89
CA ARG A 12 -7.21 -10.79 -9.31
C ARG A 12 -8.63 -11.33 -9.29
N PRO A 13 -9.54 -10.92 -8.39
CA PRO A 13 -10.95 -11.11 -8.65
C PRO A 13 -11.36 -10.11 -9.74
N ARG A 14 -11.22 -10.54 -11.00
CA ARG A 14 -12.04 -10.00 -12.09
C ARG A 14 -13.48 -10.29 -11.70
N ALA A 15 -14.22 -9.24 -11.40
CA ALA A 15 -15.67 -9.23 -11.43
C ALA A 15 -16.15 -9.95 -12.71
N LEU A 16 -16.64 -11.18 -12.57
CA LEU A 16 -17.61 -11.82 -13.44
C LEU A 16 -18.01 -13.18 -12.84
N ILE A 17 -19.24 -13.29 -12.34
CA ILE A 17 -20.25 -14.31 -12.74
C ILE A 17 -21.59 -13.92 -12.08
N ARG A 18 -22.43 -13.33 -12.94
CA ARG A 18 -23.89 -13.51 -13.11
C ARG A 18 -24.78 -13.74 -11.87
N ALA A 19 -25.64 -12.74 -11.67
CA ALA A 19 -27.09 -12.87 -11.82
C ALA A 19 -27.74 -14.17 -11.35
N LEU A 20 -28.33 -14.11 -10.15
CA LEU A 20 -29.55 -14.86 -9.85
C LEU A 20 -30.72 -13.89 -9.85
N ALA A 21 -31.61 -14.10 -10.80
CA ALA A 21 -32.89 -13.43 -10.93
C ALA A 21 -33.77 -13.77 -9.73
N VAL A 22 -34.33 -12.75 -9.08
CA VAL A 22 -35.52 -12.91 -8.22
C VAL A 22 -36.58 -11.97 -8.77
N ASN A 23 -37.59 -12.57 -9.40
CA ASN A 23 -38.82 -11.87 -9.76
C ASN A 23 -39.53 -11.49 -8.46
N ALA A 24 -39.70 -10.19 -8.22
CA ALA A 24 -40.71 -9.68 -7.31
C ALA A 24 -41.47 -8.57 -8.03
N THR A 25 -42.69 -8.90 -8.38
CA THR A 25 -43.72 -8.08 -9.00
C THR A 25 -43.95 -6.78 -8.25
N GLY A 26 -43.81 -5.66 -8.96
CA GLY A 26 -44.70 -4.49 -8.92
C GLY A 26 -44.89 -3.73 -7.61
N PHE A 27 -44.16 -2.63 -7.44
CA PHE A 27 -44.75 -1.39 -6.90
C PHE A 27 -43.98 -0.12 -7.37
N SER A 28 -44.71 0.76 -8.04
CA SER A 28 -44.54 2.21 -8.28
C SER A 28 -43.84 3.00 -7.15
N LEU A 29 -43.16 4.15 -7.30
CA LEU A 29 -42.99 5.19 -8.33
C LEU A 29 -41.80 6.10 -7.89
N SER A 30 -41.05 6.64 -8.85
CA SER A 30 -40.43 7.98 -8.88
C SER A 30 -39.38 8.41 -7.81
N SER A 31 -38.12 8.50 -8.29
CA SER A 31 -37.07 9.46 -7.92
C SER A 31 -36.26 9.25 -6.62
N VAL A 32 -35.31 8.32 -6.66
CA VAL A 32 -33.94 8.61 -6.17
C VAL A 32 -32.92 8.19 -7.22
N SER A 33 -32.33 9.20 -7.85
CA SER A 33 -31.19 9.07 -8.74
C SER A 33 -29.99 8.50 -8.01
N SER A 34 -29.47 7.38 -8.52
CA SER A 34 -28.06 7.15 -8.81
C SER A 34 -27.02 7.69 -7.82
N ILE A 35 -26.49 6.84 -6.93
CA ILE A 35 -25.02 6.69 -6.77
C ILE A 35 -24.68 5.23 -6.42
N SER A 36 -24.34 4.45 -7.44
CA SER A 36 -23.36 3.36 -7.28
C SER A 36 -21.97 3.96 -7.48
N SER A 37 -21.16 3.91 -6.42
CA SER A 37 -19.68 3.81 -6.37
C SER A 37 -18.82 4.83 -7.14
N SER A 38 -17.89 5.51 -6.43
CA SER A 38 -16.43 5.36 -6.60
C SER A 38 -15.64 6.50 -5.93
N SER A 39 -15.20 6.30 -4.70
CA SER A 39 -13.81 6.59 -4.34
C SER A 39 -13.30 5.33 -3.66
N ALA A 40 -12.17 4.81 -4.14
CA ALA A 40 -11.52 3.64 -3.57
C ALA A 40 -11.36 3.83 -2.05
N PRO A 41 -11.24 2.75 -1.24
CA PRO A 41 -10.69 2.93 0.08
C PRO A 41 -9.32 3.58 -0.11
N GLU A 42 -9.18 4.86 0.24
CA GLU A 42 -7.87 5.41 0.52
C GLU A 42 -7.32 4.53 1.62
N HIS A 43 -6.40 3.64 1.27
CA HIS A 43 -5.79 2.78 2.26
C HIS A 43 -5.00 3.73 3.15
N ALA A 44 -5.49 3.99 4.35
CA ALA A 44 -4.80 4.87 5.28
C ALA A 44 -3.52 4.19 5.76
N CYS A 45 -2.47 4.97 6.03
CA CYS A 45 -1.25 4.41 6.59
C CYS A 45 -1.56 3.79 7.96
N ARG A 46 -1.33 2.47 8.10
CA ARG A 46 -1.61 1.75 9.35
C ARG A 46 -0.61 2.17 10.45
N PRO A 47 -1.07 2.73 11.58
CA PRO A 47 -0.17 3.05 12.70
C PRO A 47 0.52 1.77 13.19
N GLY A 48 1.79 1.88 13.58
CA GLY A 48 2.57 0.72 14.03
C GLY A 48 3.15 -0.16 12.90
N CYS A 49 2.90 0.15 11.62
CA CYS A 49 3.45 -0.62 10.51
C CYS A 49 4.95 -0.37 10.29
N GLY A 50 5.34 0.88 10.04
CA GLY A 50 6.76 1.25 9.82
C GLY A 50 7.45 0.61 8.61
N ALA A 51 6.76 -0.19 7.78
CA ALA A 51 7.38 -0.97 6.71
C ALA A 51 8.11 -0.10 5.67
N CYS A 52 7.48 1.00 5.23
CA CYS A 52 8.09 1.98 4.33
C CYS A 52 9.32 2.70 4.90
N CYS A 53 9.47 2.73 6.23
CA CYS A 53 10.63 3.32 6.89
C CYS A 53 11.77 2.33 7.12
N ILE A 54 11.56 1.04 6.85
CA ILE A 54 12.54 -0.04 7.07
C ILE A 54 12.96 -0.65 5.74
N ALA A 55 12.01 -1.14 4.95
CA ALA A 55 12.28 -1.99 3.79
C ALA A 55 13.01 -1.30 2.61
N PRO A 56 12.48 -0.24 1.98
CA PRO A 56 13.04 0.28 0.73
C PRO A 56 14.36 1.03 0.97
N SER A 57 15.26 1.10 -0.01
CA SER A 57 16.36 2.06 0.05
C SER A 57 15.84 3.48 -0.22
N ILE A 58 16.47 4.48 0.39
CA ILE A 58 16.17 5.89 0.18
C ILE A 58 17.50 6.57 -0.10
N THR A 59 17.67 7.12 -1.30
CA THR A 59 18.87 7.88 -1.67
C THR A 59 18.76 9.36 -1.31
N SER A 60 17.54 9.87 -1.15
CA SER A 60 17.29 11.24 -0.71
C SER A 60 17.73 11.45 0.74
N PRO A 61 18.28 12.63 1.09
CA PRO A 61 18.65 12.95 2.47
C PRO A 61 17.46 12.87 3.42
N ILE A 62 17.70 12.35 4.62
CA ILE A 62 16.75 12.32 5.74
C ILE A 62 17.39 13.12 6.89
N PRO A 63 16.65 13.91 7.68
CA PRO A 63 17.23 14.55 8.86
C PRO A 63 17.88 13.52 9.78
N GLY A 64 19.20 13.62 9.99
CA GLY A 64 20.02 12.64 10.72
C GLY A 64 20.63 11.50 9.88
N MET A 65 20.29 11.39 8.59
CA MET A 65 20.90 10.46 7.62
C MET A 65 21.13 11.19 6.27
N PRO A 66 22.22 11.97 6.12
CA PRO A 66 22.42 12.84 4.95
C PRO A 66 22.61 12.09 3.63
N ASN A 67 23.13 10.86 3.67
CA ASN A 67 23.30 9.98 2.50
C ASN A 67 22.08 9.09 2.25
N GLY A 68 20.95 9.39 2.91
CA GLY A 68 19.76 8.54 2.88
C GLY A 68 19.92 7.27 3.73
N LYS A 69 19.19 6.23 3.36
CA LYS A 69 18.98 5.01 4.15
C LYS A 69 19.11 3.77 3.25
N PRO A 70 19.98 2.80 3.58
CA PRO A 70 20.02 1.52 2.87
C PRO A 70 18.72 0.71 3.02
N ALA A 71 18.46 -0.20 2.09
CA ALA A 71 17.34 -1.15 2.20
C ALA A 71 17.48 -2.00 3.47
N GLY A 72 16.35 -2.31 4.11
CA GLY A 72 16.29 -3.08 5.36
C GLY A 72 16.79 -2.34 6.62
N VAL A 73 17.48 -1.20 6.48
CA VAL A 73 17.93 -0.39 7.63
C VAL A 73 16.78 0.43 8.18
N ARG A 74 16.66 0.46 9.52
CA ARG A 74 15.67 1.26 10.23
C ARG A 74 15.98 2.75 10.10
N CYS A 75 15.01 3.53 9.61
CA CYS A 75 15.13 5.00 9.54
C CYS A 75 15.26 5.63 10.93
N ILE A 76 16.14 6.63 11.07
CA ILE A 76 16.33 7.38 12.33
C ILE A 76 15.06 8.11 12.79
N GLN A 77 14.18 8.43 11.84
CA GLN A 77 12.90 9.11 12.10
C GLN A 77 11.76 8.14 12.46
N LEU A 78 12.04 6.85 12.70
CA LEU A 78 11.03 5.85 13.07
C LEU A 78 11.00 5.63 14.59
N SER A 79 9.95 6.11 15.24
CA SER A 79 9.75 5.98 16.69
C SER A 79 9.61 4.51 17.13
N ASP A 80 9.75 4.23 18.42
CA ASP A 80 9.61 2.87 18.98
C ASP A 80 8.23 2.26 18.69
N GLU A 81 7.18 3.08 18.61
CA GLU A 81 5.83 2.66 18.19
C GLU A 81 5.69 2.51 16.67
N ASN A 82 6.80 2.57 15.91
CA ASN A 82 6.86 2.46 14.46
C ASN A 82 5.99 3.50 13.73
N ARG A 83 6.06 4.75 14.19
CA ARG A 83 5.50 5.92 13.52
C ARG A 83 6.64 6.81 13.02
N CYS A 84 6.46 7.42 11.85
CA CYS A 84 7.43 8.38 11.34
C CYS A 84 7.28 9.70 12.11
N LEU A 85 8.34 10.17 12.78
CA LEU A 85 8.37 11.37 13.61
C LEU A 85 8.13 12.66 12.81
N ILE A 86 8.47 12.64 11.53
CA ILE A 86 8.29 13.77 10.60
C ILE A 86 7.15 13.53 9.60
N PHE A 87 6.18 12.66 9.92
CA PHE A 87 5.05 12.40 9.04
C PHE A 87 4.23 13.68 8.77
N GLY A 88 4.17 14.11 7.51
CA GLY A 88 3.42 15.30 7.11
C GLY A 88 4.15 16.63 7.31
N LEU A 89 5.40 16.59 7.79
CA LEU A 89 6.24 17.77 7.96
C LEU A 89 7.08 18.04 6.70
N PRO A 90 7.46 19.31 6.43
CA PRO A 90 8.25 19.67 5.25
C PRO A 90 9.66 19.05 5.23
N GLU A 91 10.19 18.63 6.39
CA GLU A 91 11.48 17.95 6.49
C GLU A 91 11.42 16.49 5.98
N ARG A 92 10.22 15.94 5.74
CA ARG A 92 10.05 14.61 5.18
C ARG A 92 10.41 14.62 3.69
N PRO A 93 11.37 13.81 3.24
CA PRO A 93 11.79 13.83 1.84
C PRO A 93 10.64 13.45 0.91
N SER A 94 10.64 14.05 -0.28
CA SER A 94 9.56 13.92 -1.28
C SER A 94 9.27 12.47 -1.66
N CYS A 95 10.29 11.61 -1.77
CA CYS A 95 10.12 10.18 -2.03
C CYS A 95 9.30 9.48 -0.94
N CYS A 96 9.48 9.85 0.33
CA CYS A 96 8.71 9.31 1.45
C CYS A 96 7.31 9.91 1.51
N ALA A 97 7.15 11.19 1.17
CA ALA A 97 5.86 11.88 1.17
C ALA A 97 4.96 11.44 0.01
N GLY A 98 5.53 11.10 -1.14
CA GLY A 98 4.83 10.60 -2.31
C GLY A 98 4.41 9.12 -2.23
N LEU A 99 4.85 8.39 -1.19
CA LEU A 99 4.48 6.99 -1.01
C LEU A 99 3.06 6.87 -0.42
N SER A 100 2.10 6.55 -1.28
CA SER A 100 0.71 6.33 -0.89
C SER A 100 0.46 4.87 -0.46
N PRO A 101 -0.24 4.63 0.67
CA PRO A 101 -0.57 3.28 1.07
C PRO A 101 -1.58 2.66 0.10
N SER A 102 -1.39 1.38 -0.21
CA SER A 102 -2.26 0.60 -1.10
C SER A 102 -2.42 -0.80 -0.54
N LEU A 103 -3.50 -1.50 -0.91
CA LEU A 103 -3.73 -2.88 -0.48
C LEU A 103 -2.60 -3.82 -0.94
N GLU A 104 -2.10 -3.61 -2.16
CA GLU A 104 -1.00 -4.40 -2.73
C GLU A 104 0.28 -4.24 -1.92
N MET A 105 0.65 -2.99 -1.58
CA MET A 105 1.84 -2.72 -0.79
C MET A 105 1.68 -3.10 0.69
N CYS A 106 0.53 -2.81 1.28
CA CYS A 106 0.35 -2.90 2.74
C CYS A 106 -0.16 -4.27 3.22
N GLY A 107 -0.73 -5.06 2.32
CA GLY A 107 -1.32 -6.38 2.61
C GLY A 107 -2.30 -6.37 3.78
N SER A 108 -2.38 -7.51 4.47
CA SER A 108 -3.18 -7.67 5.69
C SER A 108 -2.40 -7.38 6.97
N SER A 109 -1.06 -7.47 6.91
CA SER A 109 -0.19 -7.40 8.07
C SER A 109 1.05 -6.52 7.83
N ARG A 110 1.76 -6.13 8.91
CA ARG A 110 3.06 -5.45 8.80
C ARG A 110 4.08 -6.32 8.07
N THR A 111 4.06 -7.63 8.35
CA THR A 111 4.96 -8.60 7.73
C THR A 111 4.74 -8.63 6.22
N ASP A 112 3.49 -8.64 5.77
CA ASP A 112 3.14 -8.59 4.34
C ASP A 112 3.73 -7.34 3.69
N ALA A 113 3.59 -6.18 4.34
CA ALA A 113 4.11 -4.93 3.82
C ALA A 113 5.64 -4.89 3.73
N LEU A 114 6.32 -5.45 4.74
CA LEU A 114 7.78 -5.56 4.72
C LEU A 114 8.25 -6.50 3.60
N LEU A 115 7.61 -7.66 3.45
CA LEU A 115 7.94 -8.63 2.41
C LEU A 115 7.74 -8.04 1.01
N TRP A 116 6.58 -7.42 0.78
CA TRP A 116 6.26 -6.82 -0.52
C TRP A 116 7.25 -5.71 -0.90
N LEU A 117 7.53 -4.78 0.02
CA LEU A 117 8.48 -3.68 -0.23
C LEU A 117 9.91 -4.18 -0.41
N THR A 118 10.33 -5.21 0.33
CA THR A 118 11.66 -5.80 0.19
C THR A 118 11.81 -6.50 -1.15
N GLN A 119 10.76 -7.22 -1.60
CA GLN A 119 10.77 -7.86 -2.91
C GLN A 119 10.80 -6.81 -4.03
N LEU A 120 9.99 -5.76 -3.91
CA LEU A 120 9.98 -4.66 -4.88
C LEU A 120 11.37 -4.01 -5.02
N GLU A 121 12.05 -3.79 -3.89
CA GLU A 121 13.42 -3.27 -3.89
C GLU A 121 14.36 -4.19 -4.68
N ILE A 122 14.32 -5.50 -4.43
CA ILE A 122 15.16 -6.50 -5.12
C ILE A 122 14.86 -6.52 -6.62
N ASP A 123 13.58 -6.50 -6.99
CA ASP A 123 13.12 -6.56 -8.39
C ASP A 123 13.48 -5.29 -9.17
N THR A 124 13.76 -4.19 -8.48
CA THR A 124 14.10 -2.88 -9.08
C THR A 124 15.57 -2.51 -8.92
N LEU A 125 16.40 -3.41 -8.39
CA LEU A 125 17.85 -3.23 -8.40
C LEU A 125 18.36 -3.13 -9.85
N PRO A 126 19.20 -2.13 -10.17
CA PRO A 126 19.76 -1.94 -11.51
C PRO A 126 20.81 -3.00 -11.88
#